data_AF-A0A8J7PTI0-F1
#
_entry.id   AF-A0A8J7PTI0-F1
#
_cell.length_a   1.000
_cell.length_b   1.000
_cell.length_c   1.000
_cell.angle_alpha   90.00
_cell.angle_beta   90.00
_cell.angle_gamma   90.00
#
_symmetry.space_group_name_H-M   'P 1'
#
loop_
_entity.id
_entity.type
_entity.pdbx_description
1 polymer ?
#
loop_
_entity_poly.entity_id
_entity_poly.type
_entity_poly.pdbx_seq_one_letter_code
_entity_poly.pdbx_strand_id
1 'polypeptide(L)'
;MRSLVALALPLALCAPAAAQAPSTNAAMKYWQAFGLLPALDKDQEKIAEEWSKVPLDAAAKKVIEQSHNSVEYLHRGAKLDRCDWTLDYEDGIWLVLPHLGKARTLARLAALTARSEFERGDAKAGWGHVMDMLRLARHVEVDPIMINQLVGYAIEATAIDAAAPHLPGLKDALADAPAALDRLPAAMSLSKMLAAEQANFLRTTIRHLKAAEEKKPGSWQDVWKGLFAGDENPETRALADSAKSLDQAVQMVEGLIPLYDELAKLAALPPKEFDARYPEFVRKANADNPLAKAILPAVDKVGAAQRRAEARLAMFKAAVAVVRGGPDKVKETKDPFGDGPFEYRALGNGFELKSKLMFRDQPVTLTVGKGEK
;
A
#
# COMPACT_ATOMS: atom_id res chain seq x y z
N MET A 1 32.79 -41.47 -66.01
CA MET A 1 32.98 -41.51 -64.55
C MET A 1 32.26 -40.30 -63.96
N ARG A 2 31.24 -40.52 -63.12
CA ARG A 2 30.44 -39.45 -62.49
C ARG A 2 31.18 -38.97 -61.24
N SER A 3 31.58 -37.70 -61.21
CA SER A 3 32.13 -37.05 -60.01
C SER A 3 31.00 -36.71 -59.04
N LEU A 4 31.09 -37.24 -57.83
CA LEU A 4 30.32 -36.80 -56.66
C LEU A 4 30.89 -35.45 -56.19
N VAL A 5 30.11 -34.38 -56.28
CA VAL A 5 30.40 -33.11 -55.61
C VAL A 5 29.66 -33.14 -54.26
N ALA A 6 30.42 -33.25 -53.18
CA ALA A 6 29.92 -33.11 -51.82
C ALA A 6 29.67 -31.62 -51.53
N LEU A 7 28.41 -31.25 -51.26
CA LEU A 7 28.04 -29.91 -50.81
C LEU A 7 28.27 -29.84 -49.29
N ALA A 8 29.30 -29.11 -48.86
CA ALA A 8 29.50 -28.78 -47.44
C ALA A 8 28.61 -27.59 -47.07
N LEU A 9 27.63 -27.82 -46.18
CA LEU A 9 26.84 -26.75 -45.55
C LEU A 9 27.70 -26.10 -44.45
N PRO A 10 27.87 -24.77 -44.42
CA PRO A 10 28.52 -24.11 -43.30
C PRO A 10 27.56 -24.07 -42.11
N LEU A 11 27.93 -24.74 -41.03
CA LEU A 11 27.32 -24.56 -39.71
C LEU A 11 27.66 -23.14 -39.23
N ALA A 12 26.73 -22.21 -39.43
CA ALA A 12 26.76 -20.92 -38.76
C ALA A 12 26.56 -21.16 -37.26
N LEU A 13 27.62 -21.01 -36.48
CA LEU A 13 27.56 -20.92 -35.02
C LEU A 13 26.72 -19.69 -34.66
N CYS A 14 25.43 -19.89 -34.34
CA CYS A 14 24.66 -18.89 -33.61
C CYS A 14 25.36 -18.65 -32.28
N ALA A 15 25.97 -17.47 -32.12
CA ALA A 15 26.40 -17.02 -30.81
C ALA A 15 25.19 -17.05 -29.86
N PRO A 16 25.33 -17.57 -28.62
CA PRO A 16 24.24 -17.51 -27.67
C PRO A 16 23.90 -16.03 -27.46
N ALA A 17 22.64 -15.66 -27.71
CA ALA A 17 22.14 -14.35 -27.36
C ALA A 17 22.48 -14.10 -25.89
N ALA A 18 23.29 -13.06 -25.63
CA ALA A 18 23.67 -12.71 -24.27
C ALA A 18 22.37 -12.55 -23.46
N ALA A 19 22.16 -13.45 -22.50
CA ALA A 19 20.98 -13.41 -21.65
C ALA A 19 20.96 -12.03 -20.98
N GLN A 20 19.94 -11.23 -21.32
CA GLN A 20 19.77 -9.92 -20.72
C GLN A 20 19.69 -10.11 -19.21
N ALA A 21 20.51 -9.35 -18.47
CA ALA A 21 20.54 -9.44 -17.01
C ALA A 21 19.10 -9.34 -16.48
N PRO A 22 18.69 -10.21 -15.54
CA PRO A 22 17.35 -10.17 -15.00
C PRO A 22 17.00 -8.76 -14.52
N SER A 23 15.85 -8.24 -14.94
CA SER A 23 15.41 -6.92 -14.48
C SER A 23 15.43 -6.84 -12.95
N THR A 24 16.06 -5.78 -12.44
CA THR A 24 16.14 -5.48 -11.01
C THR A 24 14.89 -4.77 -10.49
N ASN A 25 13.89 -4.51 -11.36
CA ASN A 25 12.64 -3.87 -10.98
C ASN A 25 11.60 -4.88 -10.46
N ALA A 26 11.27 -4.78 -9.16
CA ALA A 26 10.26 -5.59 -8.49
C ALA A 26 8.89 -5.55 -9.17
N ALA A 27 8.48 -4.40 -9.74
CA ALA A 27 7.20 -4.25 -10.41
C ALA A 27 7.03 -5.24 -11.56
N MET A 28 8.10 -5.59 -12.28
CA MET A 28 8.03 -6.59 -13.35
C MET A 28 7.65 -7.98 -12.80
N LYS A 29 8.16 -8.35 -11.62
CA LYS A 29 7.80 -9.61 -10.96
C LYS A 29 6.36 -9.58 -10.46
N TYR A 30 5.90 -8.44 -9.94
CA TYR A 30 4.51 -8.29 -9.54
C TYR A 30 3.56 -8.32 -10.73
N TRP A 31 3.89 -7.71 -11.87
CA TRP A 31 3.11 -7.83 -13.10
C TRP A 31 3.01 -9.28 -13.58
N GLN A 32 4.08 -10.06 -13.44
CA GLN A 32 4.02 -11.51 -13.69
C GLN A 32 3.10 -12.22 -12.70
N ALA A 33 3.19 -11.91 -11.40
CA ALA A 33 2.27 -12.44 -10.38
C ALA A 33 0.80 -12.12 -10.72
N PHE A 34 0.55 -10.89 -11.16
CA PHE A 34 -0.78 -10.40 -11.53
C PHE A 34 -1.34 -11.10 -12.77
N GLY A 35 -0.50 -11.38 -13.76
CA GLY A 35 -0.88 -12.18 -14.93
C GLY A 35 -1.11 -13.66 -14.61
N LEU A 36 -0.61 -14.14 -13.48
CA LEU A 36 -0.75 -15.50 -12.97
C LEU A 36 -1.83 -15.62 -11.89
N LEU A 37 -2.54 -14.55 -11.55
CA LEU A 37 -3.67 -14.61 -10.62
C LEU A 37 -4.72 -15.58 -11.18
N PRO A 38 -5.25 -16.50 -10.37
CA PRO A 38 -6.26 -17.43 -10.83
C PRO A 38 -7.56 -16.69 -11.17
N ALA A 39 -8.27 -17.19 -12.19
CA ALA A 39 -9.66 -16.80 -12.42
C ALA A 39 -10.54 -17.48 -11.36
N LEU A 40 -10.85 -16.75 -10.30
CA LEU A 40 -11.67 -17.22 -9.20
C LEU A 40 -13.16 -17.03 -9.54
N ASP A 41 -13.99 -18.01 -9.16
CA ASP A 41 -15.44 -17.79 -9.12
C ASP A 41 -15.84 -16.98 -7.86
N LYS A 42 -17.13 -16.62 -7.75
CA LYS A 42 -17.63 -15.77 -6.63
C LYS A 42 -17.39 -16.38 -5.25
N ASP A 43 -17.47 -17.70 -5.13
CA ASP A 43 -17.27 -18.38 -3.84
C ASP A 43 -15.78 -18.35 -3.48
N GLN A 44 -14.91 -18.54 -4.47
CA GLN A 44 -13.47 -18.46 -4.31
C GLN A 44 -12.97 -17.03 -4.06
N GLU A 45 -13.57 -16.02 -4.69
CA GLU A 45 -13.33 -14.60 -4.40
C GLU A 45 -13.65 -14.31 -2.93
N LYS A 46 -14.81 -14.77 -2.45
CA LYS A 46 -15.20 -14.63 -1.05
C LYS A 46 -14.21 -15.33 -0.11
N ILE A 47 -13.72 -16.52 -0.46
CA ILE A 47 -12.66 -17.22 0.30
C ILE A 47 -11.41 -16.34 0.45
N ALA A 48 -10.96 -15.68 -0.64
CA ALA A 48 -9.82 -14.78 -0.60
C ALA A 48 -10.12 -13.50 0.21
N GLU A 49 -11.32 -12.92 0.10
CA GLU A 49 -11.70 -11.71 0.84
C GLU A 49 -11.80 -11.96 2.35
N GLU A 50 -12.37 -13.11 2.73
CA GLU A 50 -12.56 -13.55 4.10
C GLU A 50 -11.41 -14.46 4.58
N TRP A 51 -10.22 -14.33 3.99
CA TRP A 51 -9.05 -15.19 4.23
C TRP A 51 -8.74 -15.44 5.70
N SER A 52 -9.09 -14.52 6.61
CA SER A 52 -8.83 -14.64 8.05
C SER A 52 -9.89 -15.45 8.82
N LYS A 53 -11.10 -15.61 8.26
CA LYS A 53 -12.28 -16.18 8.95
C LYS A 53 -12.70 -17.53 8.39
N VAL A 54 -12.49 -17.76 7.10
CA VAL A 54 -12.93 -19.01 6.43
C VAL A 54 -12.19 -20.21 7.01
N PRO A 55 -12.82 -21.40 7.11
CA PRO A 55 -12.11 -22.62 7.48
C PRO A 55 -11.08 -23.01 6.40
N LEU A 56 -9.99 -23.66 6.80
CA LEU A 56 -8.98 -24.20 5.88
C LEU A 56 -9.37 -25.60 5.35
N ASP A 57 -10.59 -25.69 4.80
CA ASP A 57 -11.16 -26.89 4.23
C ASP A 57 -10.69 -27.15 2.77
N ALA A 58 -11.32 -28.11 2.09
CA ALA A 58 -10.95 -28.46 0.72
C ALA A 58 -11.13 -27.29 -0.27
N ALA A 59 -12.11 -26.41 -0.06
CA ALA A 59 -12.35 -25.27 -0.95
C ALA A 59 -11.24 -24.22 -0.77
N ALA A 60 -10.88 -23.91 0.47
CA ALA A 60 -9.75 -23.01 0.75
C ALA A 60 -8.42 -23.55 0.23
N LYS A 61 -8.16 -24.86 0.41
CA LYS A 61 -6.95 -25.52 -0.13
C LYS A 61 -6.88 -25.44 -1.65
N LYS A 62 -8.01 -25.62 -2.34
CA LYS A 62 -8.08 -25.45 -3.79
C LYS A 62 -7.71 -24.03 -4.23
N VAL A 63 -8.19 -23.00 -3.52
CA VAL A 63 -7.81 -21.60 -3.80
C VAL A 63 -6.31 -21.37 -3.59
N ILE A 64 -5.72 -21.92 -2.52
CA ILE A 64 -4.28 -21.85 -2.27
C ILE A 64 -3.49 -22.51 -3.41
N GLU A 65 -3.86 -23.72 -3.79
CA GLU A 65 -3.21 -24.47 -4.88
C GLU A 65 -3.28 -23.70 -6.21
N GLN A 66 -4.44 -23.16 -6.56
CA GLN A 66 -4.61 -22.33 -7.75
C GLN A 66 -3.79 -21.04 -7.72
N SER A 67 -3.51 -20.51 -6.54
CA SER A 67 -2.78 -19.25 -6.35
C SER A 67 -1.26 -19.41 -6.33
N HIS A 68 -0.76 -20.65 -6.20
CA HIS A 68 0.67 -20.97 -6.03
C HIS A 68 1.60 -20.15 -6.92
N ASN A 69 1.34 -20.11 -8.23
CA ASN A 69 2.22 -19.42 -9.18
C ASN A 69 2.24 -17.90 -8.96
N SER A 70 1.10 -17.29 -8.66
CA SER A 70 1.05 -15.85 -8.37
C SER A 70 1.80 -15.51 -7.08
N VAL A 71 1.67 -16.33 -6.04
CA VAL A 71 2.36 -16.15 -4.74
C VAL A 71 3.87 -16.39 -4.88
N GLU A 72 4.30 -17.32 -5.73
CA GLU A 72 5.73 -17.52 -6.04
C GLU A 72 6.35 -16.28 -6.71
N TYR A 73 5.62 -15.60 -7.60
CA TYR A 73 6.11 -14.35 -8.20
C TYR A 73 6.04 -13.15 -7.27
N LEU A 74 5.09 -13.13 -6.31
CA LEU A 74 5.13 -12.21 -5.18
C LEU A 74 6.47 -12.33 -4.42
N HIS A 75 6.85 -13.56 -4.06
CA HIS A 75 8.10 -13.83 -3.35
C HIS A 75 9.33 -13.34 -4.15
N ARG A 76 9.35 -13.57 -5.46
CA ARG A 76 10.42 -13.09 -6.34
C ARG A 76 10.51 -11.56 -6.40
N GLY A 77 9.37 -10.87 -6.45
CA GLY A 77 9.33 -9.41 -6.43
C GLY A 77 9.76 -8.83 -5.08
N ALA A 78 9.36 -9.46 -3.98
CA ALA A 78 9.74 -9.06 -2.63
C ALA A 78 11.24 -9.16 -2.34
N LYS A 79 12.00 -9.98 -3.08
CA LYS A 79 13.46 -10.05 -2.95
C LYS A 79 14.22 -8.89 -3.58
N LEU A 80 13.55 -8.02 -4.34
CA LEU A 80 14.20 -6.93 -5.07
C LEU A 80 14.09 -5.61 -4.29
N ASP A 81 15.11 -4.75 -4.42
CA ASP A 81 15.20 -3.47 -3.72
C ASP A 81 14.45 -2.33 -4.40
N ARG A 82 14.49 -2.29 -5.74
CA ARG A 82 13.88 -1.22 -6.52
C ARG A 82 12.51 -1.68 -7.01
N CYS A 83 11.48 -0.89 -6.74
CA CYS A 83 10.18 -1.02 -7.38
C CYS A 83 9.82 0.26 -8.10
N ASP A 84 9.48 0.15 -9.39
CA ASP A 84 9.04 1.23 -10.24
C ASP A 84 7.89 0.72 -11.10
N TRP A 85 6.68 1.21 -10.81
CA TRP A 85 5.46 0.79 -11.47
C TRP A 85 5.32 1.33 -12.90
N THR A 86 6.27 2.16 -13.36
CA THR A 86 6.31 2.76 -14.70
C THR A 86 5.00 3.44 -15.08
N LEU A 87 4.46 4.23 -14.16
CA LEU A 87 3.22 4.98 -14.35
C LEU A 87 3.47 6.21 -15.23
N ASP A 88 2.49 6.54 -16.07
CA ASP A 88 2.54 7.73 -16.92
C ASP A 88 1.84 8.91 -16.24
N TYR A 89 2.58 9.66 -15.43
CA TYR A 89 2.01 10.80 -14.69
C TYR A 89 1.47 11.93 -15.58
N GLU A 90 1.78 11.92 -16.89
CA GLU A 90 1.17 12.86 -17.85
C GLU A 90 -0.33 12.63 -18.04
N ASP A 91 -0.84 11.44 -17.70
CA ASP A 91 -2.27 11.14 -17.65
C ASP A 91 -3.00 11.87 -16.50
N GLY A 92 -2.26 12.45 -15.55
CA GLY A 92 -2.80 13.29 -14.49
C GLY A 92 -3.92 12.60 -13.71
N ILE A 93 -5.10 13.23 -13.66
CA ILE A 93 -6.26 12.71 -12.92
C ILE A 93 -6.85 11.43 -13.52
N TRP A 94 -6.52 11.13 -14.77
CA TRP A 94 -6.98 9.96 -15.51
C TRP A 94 -6.00 8.80 -15.45
N LEU A 95 -4.87 8.97 -14.75
CA LEU A 95 -3.89 7.92 -14.56
C LEU A 95 -4.54 6.68 -13.96
N VAL A 96 -4.53 5.59 -14.73
CA VAL A 96 -5.07 4.31 -14.30
C VAL A 96 -4.03 3.61 -13.41
N LEU A 97 -4.49 3.05 -12.30
CA LEU A 97 -3.66 2.35 -11.32
C LEU A 97 -4.01 0.85 -11.24
N PRO A 98 -3.84 0.07 -12.34
CA PRO A 98 -4.40 -1.27 -12.46
C PRO A 98 -3.74 -2.29 -11.50
N HIS A 99 -2.58 -1.95 -10.93
CA HIS A 99 -1.84 -2.80 -10.00
C HIS A 99 -2.48 -2.82 -8.60
N LEU A 100 -3.21 -1.78 -8.17
CA LEU A 100 -3.67 -1.65 -6.78
C LEU A 100 -4.65 -2.75 -6.37
N GLY A 101 -5.70 -2.97 -7.16
CA GLY A 101 -6.67 -4.04 -6.89
C GLY A 101 -6.01 -5.41 -6.92
N LYS A 102 -5.11 -5.64 -7.88
CA LYS A 102 -4.38 -6.91 -8.02
C LYS A 102 -3.42 -7.16 -6.87
N ALA A 103 -2.74 -6.13 -6.37
CA ALA A 103 -1.87 -6.21 -5.20
C ALA A 103 -2.65 -6.60 -3.94
N ARG A 104 -3.85 -6.04 -3.74
CA ARG A 104 -4.73 -6.44 -2.63
C ARG A 104 -5.16 -7.90 -2.73
N THR A 105 -5.61 -8.34 -3.91
CA THR A 105 -5.99 -9.74 -4.12
C THR A 105 -4.81 -10.67 -3.88
N LEU A 106 -3.63 -10.34 -4.44
CA LEU A 106 -2.41 -11.12 -4.25
C LEU A 106 -2.00 -11.23 -2.77
N ALA A 107 -2.08 -10.13 -2.02
CA ALA A 107 -1.81 -10.13 -0.58
C ALA A 107 -2.80 -11.01 0.20
N ARG A 108 -4.10 -10.96 -0.12
CA ARG A 108 -5.11 -11.82 0.51
C ARG A 108 -4.85 -13.31 0.26
N LEU A 109 -4.47 -13.67 -0.97
CA LEU A 109 -4.11 -15.05 -1.33
C LEU A 109 -2.83 -15.51 -0.61
N ALA A 110 -1.83 -14.63 -0.50
CA ALA A 110 -0.62 -14.89 0.28
C ALA A 110 -0.91 -15.03 1.78
N ALA A 111 -1.84 -14.24 2.34
CA ALA A 111 -2.28 -14.35 3.72
C ALA A 111 -3.02 -15.68 4.00
N LEU A 112 -3.89 -16.10 3.08
CA LEU A 112 -4.55 -17.41 3.15
C LEU A 112 -3.54 -18.56 3.14
N THR A 113 -2.53 -18.46 2.25
CA THR A 113 -1.42 -19.42 2.15
C THR A 113 -0.60 -19.43 3.44
N ALA A 114 -0.18 -18.26 3.94
CA ALA A 114 0.57 -18.12 5.19
C ALA A 114 -0.16 -18.75 6.38
N ARG A 115 -1.46 -18.51 6.50
CA ARG A 115 -2.31 -19.11 7.54
C ARG A 115 -2.32 -20.63 7.43
N SER A 116 -2.46 -21.17 6.21
CA SER A 116 -2.39 -22.61 6.00
C SER A 116 -1.04 -23.21 6.38
N GLU A 117 0.07 -22.55 6.09
CA GLU A 117 1.40 -23.01 6.49
C GLU A 117 1.59 -22.96 8.01
N PHE A 118 1.17 -21.87 8.67
CA PHE A 118 1.18 -21.78 10.12
C PHE A 118 0.36 -22.88 10.81
N GLU A 119 -0.84 -23.22 10.28
CA GLU A 119 -1.67 -24.29 10.85
C GLU A 119 -1.12 -25.70 10.62
N ARG A 120 -0.27 -25.88 9.61
CA ARG A 120 0.44 -27.14 9.34
C ARG A 120 1.79 -27.25 10.08
N GLY A 121 2.17 -26.20 10.82
CA GLY A 121 3.43 -26.15 11.55
C GLY A 121 4.63 -25.68 10.73
N ASP A 122 4.45 -25.24 9.48
CA ASP A 122 5.53 -24.64 8.70
C ASP A 122 5.65 -23.14 9.01
N ALA A 123 6.19 -22.86 10.19
CA ALA A 123 6.40 -21.51 10.69
C ALA A 123 7.28 -20.67 9.76
N LYS A 124 8.26 -21.29 9.09
CA LYS A 124 9.22 -20.60 8.22
C LYS A 124 8.56 -20.16 6.91
N ALA A 125 7.80 -21.04 6.26
CA ALA A 125 7.09 -20.70 5.03
C ALA A 125 6.03 -19.61 5.28
N GLY A 126 5.23 -19.77 6.35
CA GLY A 126 4.24 -18.76 6.72
C GLY A 126 4.86 -17.39 7.02
N TRP A 127 5.98 -17.34 7.75
CA TRP A 127 6.70 -16.09 8.00
C TRP A 127 7.29 -15.48 6.73
N GLY A 128 7.78 -16.30 5.81
CA GLY A 128 8.25 -15.86 4.50
C GLY A 128 7.17 -15.07 3.74
N HIS A 129 5.95 -15.61 3.67
CA HIS A 129 4.83 -14.92 3.03
C HIS A 129 4.44 -13.60 3.73
N VAL A 130 4.53 -13.54 5.06
CA VAL A 130 4.31 -12.30 5.83
C VAL A 130 5.34 -11.24 5.41
N MET A 131 6.62 -11.59 5.34
CA MET A 131 7.66 -10.66 4.90
C MET A 131 7.49 -10.23 3.43
N ASP A 132 7.06 -11.14 2.56
CA ASP A 132 6.79 -10.81 1.16
C ASP A 132 5.66 -9.80 1.01
N MET A 133 4.57 -9.95 1.79
CA MET A 133 3.46 -8.99 1.81
C MET A 133 3.88 -7.63 2.38
N LEU A 134 4.66 -7.62 3.48
CA LEU A 134 5.21 -6.37 4.03
C LEU A 134 6.09 -5.64 3.01
N ARG A 135 6.88 -6.38 2.22
CA ARG A 135 7.67 -5.78 1.15
C ARG A 135 6.80 -5.26 0.00
N LEU A 136 5.78 -6.02 -0.42
CA LEU A 136 4.82 -5.57 -1.42
C LEU A 136 4.14 -4.27 -0.98
N ALA A 137 3.72 -4.16 0.28
CA ALA A 137 3.15 -2.92 0.83
C ALA A 137 4.10 -1.73 0.62
N ARG A 138 5.38 -1.86 1.01
CA ARG A 138 6.39 -0.82 0.81
C ARG A 138 6.65 -0.49 -0.66
N HIS A 139 6.62 -1.50 -1.53
CA HIS A 139 6.76 -1.28 -2.98
C HIS A 139 5.54 -0.60 -3.60
N VAL A 140 4.33 -0.77 -3.06
CA VAL A 140 3.15 0.00 -3.48
C VAL A 140 3.25 1.45 -2.95
N GLU A 141 3.73 1.62 -1.71
CA GLU A 141 3.90 2.94 -1.05
C GLU A 141 5.06 3.79 -1.59
N VAL A 142 5.92 3.24 -2.47
CA VAL A 142 7.00 4.03 -3.08
C VAL A 142 6.45 5.14 -3.98
N ASP A 143 5.23 4.95 -4.49
CA ASP A 143 4.56 5.89 -5.37
C ASP A 143 3.82 6.98 -4.57
N PRO A 144 3.98 8.26 -4.93
CA PRO A 144 3.46 9.36 -4.12
C PRO A 144 1.95 9.58 -4.20
N ILE A 145 1.21 8.83 -5.01
CA ILE A 145 -0.24 9.01 -5.12
C ILE A 145 -0.92 8.49 -3.85
N MET A 146 -1.78 9.31 -3.23
CA MET A 146 -2.42 9.01 -1.95
C MET A 146 -3.14 7.66 -1.89
N ILE A 147 -3.81 7.26 -2.97
CA ILE A 147 -4.54 5.98 -3.00
C ILE A 147 -3.59 4.78 -2.93
N ASN A 148 -2.36 4.87 -3.46
CA ASN A 148 -1.36 3.81 -3.36
C ASN A 148 -1.00 3.57 -1.89
N GLN A 149 -0.89 4.64 -1.12
CA GLN A 149 -0.57 4.60 0.30
C GLN A 149 -1.64 3.86 1.10
N LEU A 150 -2.91 4.18 0.86
CA LEU A 150 -4.04 3.49 1.50
C LEU A 150 -4.07 1.98 1.17
N VAL A 151 -3.67 1.62 -0.05
CA VAL A 151 -3.57 0.21 -0.47
C VAL A 151 -2.39 -0.47 0.20
N GLY A 152 -1.22 0.17 0.26
CA GLY A 152 -0.05 -0.31 1.00
C GLY A 152 -0.35 -0.59 2.46
N TYR A 153 -0.95 0.38 3.17
CA TYR A 153 -1.37 0.23 4.57
C TYR A 153 -2.34 -0.95 4.78
N ALA A 154 -3.23 -1.20 3.82
CA ALA A 154 -4.14 -2.34 3.89
C ALA A 154 -3.43 -3.68 3.68
N ILE A 155 -2.42 -3.74 2.80
CA ILE A 155 -1.58 -4.92 2.59
C ILE A 155 -0.71 -5.18 3.84
N GLU A 156 -0.11 -4.14 4.42
CA GLU A 156 0.66 -4.24 5.67
C GLU A 156 -0.22 -4.76 6.82
N ALA A 157 -1.42 -4.20 6.99
CA ALA A 157 -2.37 -4.68 8.00
C ALA A 157 -2.73 -6.16 7.79
N THR A 158 -2.96 -6.57 6.54
CA THR A 158 -3.23 -7.97 6.17
C THR A 158 -2.08 -8.89 6.56
N ALA A 159 -0.84 -8.47 6.32
CA ALA A 159 0.35 -9.25 6.69
C ALA A 159 0.48 -9.42 8.21
N ILE A 160 0.27 -8.34 8.97
CA ILE A 160 0.29 -8.35 10.44
C ILE A 160 -0.83 -9.26 10.97
N ASP A 161 -2.05 -9.13 10.45
CA ASP A 161 -3.20 -9.94 10.87
C ASP A 161 -3.00 -11.43 10.55
N ALA A 162 -2.26 -11.77 9.50
CA ALA A 162 -1.96 -13.17 9.16
C ALA A 162 -0.97 -13.79 10.14
N ALA A 163 0.00 -13.01 10.63
CA ALA A 163 1.01 -13.48 11.57
C ALA A 163 0.54 -13.49 13.03
N ALA A 164 -0.17 -12.44 13.46
CA ALA A 164 -0.41 -12.16 14.88
C ALA A 164 -1.06 -13.32 15.67
N PRO A 165 -2.06 -14.05 15.13
CA PRO A 165 -2.65 -15.18 15.84
C PRO A 165 -1.69 -16.36 16.05
N HIS A 166 -0.65 -16.47 15.23
CA HIS A 166 0.29 -17.60 15.22
C HIS A 166 1.62 -17.26 15.89
N LEU A 167 1.96 -15.97 16.02
CA LEU A 167 3.21 -15.46 16.59
C LEU A 167 3.73 -16.21 17.82
N PRO A 168 2.93 -16.57 18.86
CA PRO A 168 3.45 -17.29 20.03
C PRO A 168 4.17 -18.60 19.69
N GLY A 169 3.73 -19.29 18.62
CA GLY A 169 4.34 -20.54 18.13
C GLY A 169 5.50 -20.34 17.16
N LEU A 170 5.85 -19.10 16.80
CA LEU A 170 6.86 -18.81 15.77
C LEU A 170 8.26 -18.48 16.32
N LYS A 171 8.50 -18.66 17.62
CA LYS A 171 9.74 -18.20 18.29
C LYS A 171 11.02 -18.54 17.50
N ASP A 172 11.14 -19.76 17.00
CA ASP A 172 12.32 -20.23 16.27
C ASP A 172 12.41 -19.63 14.85
N ALA A 173 11.27 -19.43 14.18
CA ALA A 173 11.21 -18.78 12.87
C ALA A 173 11.49 -17.27 12.93
N LEU A 174 11.39 -16.66 14.11
CA LEU A 174 11.57 -15.22 14.34
C LEU A 174 13.02 -14.83 14.65
N ALA A 175 14.01 -15.72 14.53
CA ALA A 175 15.40 -15.44 14.87
C ALA A 175 15.94 -14.15 14.20
N ASP A 176 15.70 -13.99 12.90
CA ASP A 176 16.13 -12.84 12.09
C ASP A 176 15.05 -11.76 11.92
N ALA A 177 13.86 -11.95 12.52
CA ALA A 177 12.69 -11.10 12.27
C ALA A 177 12.94 -9.62 12.57
N PRO A 178 13.59 -9.20 13.68
CA PRO A 178 13.83 -7.77 13.92
C PRO A 178 14.68 -7.13 12.82
N ALA A 179 15.79 -7.78 12.45
CA ALA A 179 16.67 -7.27 11.41
C ALA A 179 15.95 -7.23 10.04
N ALA A 180 15.09 -8.21 9.75
CA ALA A 180 14.29 -8.22 8.53
C ALA A 180 13.24 -7.09 8.50
N LEU A 181 12.56 -6.85 9.61
CA LEU A 181 11.56 -5.78 9.76
C LEU A 181 12.19 -4.38 9.75
N ASP A 182 13.43 -4.24 10.20
CA ASP A 182 14.18 -2.98 10.15
C ASP A 182 14.77 -2.68 8.76
N ARG A 183 14.95 -3.70 7.92
CA ARG A 183 15.38 -3.56 6.52
C ARG A 183 14.22 -3.31 5.55
N LEU A 184 12.98 -3.27 6.02
CA LEU A 184 11.85 -2.86 5.17
C LEU A 184 12.12 -1.43 4.66
N PRO A 185 11.83 -1.13 3.38
CA PRO A 185 11.98 0.23 2.87
C PRO A 185 11.13 1.19 3.70
N ALA A 186 11.63 2.40 3.92
CA ALA A 186 10.92 3.39 4.70
C ALA A 186 9.60 3.80 4.02
N ALA A 187 8.56 4.00 4.82
CA ALA A 187 7.30 4.57 4.37
C ALA A 187 7.51 5.97 3.77
N MET A 188 6.66 6.36 2.81
CA MET A 188 6.59 7.76 2.40
C MET A 188 5.96 8.61 3.51
N SER A 189 6.58 9.73 3.88
CA SER A 189 5.96 10.66 4.83
C SER A 189 4.84 11.44 4.16
N LEU A 190 3.80 11.82 4.94
CA LEU A 190 2.70 12.65 4.46
C LEU A 190 3.19 13.94 3.79
N SER A 191 4.20 14.58 4.37
CA SER A 191 4.83 15.79 3.81
C SER A 191 5.39 15.57 2.39
N LYS A 192 6.11 14.46 2.16
CA LYS A 192 6.66 14.12 0.83
C LYS A 192 5.56 13.79 -0.17
N MET A 193 4.52 13.09 0.29
CA MET A 193 3.35 12.73 -0.51
C MET A 193 2.62 13.98 -1.01
N LEU A 194 2.35 14.94 -0.11
CA LEU A 194 1.71 16.21 -0.45
C LEU A 194 2.53 17.03 -1.44
N ALA A 195 3.86 17.09 -1.27
CA ALA A 195 4.74 17.79 -2.21
C ALA A 195 4.71 17.16 -3.61
N ALA A 196 4.67 15.84 -3.69
CA ALA A 196 4.60 15.13 -4.97
C ALA A 196 3.21 15.21 -5.63
N GLU A 197 2.12 15.17 -4.85
CA GLU A 197 0.77 15.39 -5.37
C GLU A 197 0.62 16.81 -5.93
N GLN A 198 1.13 17.82 -5.24
CA GLN A 198 1.15 19.19 -5.76
C GLN A 198 1.89 19.28 -7.12
N ALA A 199 3.07 18.65 -7.22
CA ALA A 199 3.89 18.69 -8.43
C ALA A 199 3.26 17.93 -9.62
N ASN A 200 2.69 16.75 -9.37
CA ASN A 200 2.25 15.82 -10.41
C ASN A 200 0.75 15.93 -10.73
N PHE A 201 -0.08 16.32 -9.76
CA PHE A 201 -1.53 16.36 -9.93
C PHE A 201 -2.01 17.77 -10.28
N LEU A 202 -1.74 18.77 -9.43
CA LEU A 202 -2.30 20.12 -9.63
C LEU A 202 -1.78 20.79 -10.91
N ARG A 203 -0.47 20.71 -11.15
CA ARG A 203 0.15 21.31 -12.35
C ARG A 203 -0.31 20.63 -13.64
N THR A 204 -0.47 19.31 -13.61
CA THR A 204 -0.95 18.52 -14.76
C THR A 204 -2.42 18.81 -15.04
N THR A 205 -3.25 18.96 -14.00
CA THR A 205 -4.66 19.37 -14.14
C THR A 205 -4.78 20.73 -14.83
N ILE A 206 -3.99 21.73 -14.44
CA ILE A 206 -3.96 23.04 -15.11
C ILE A 206 -3.58 22.90 -16.59
N ARG A 207 -2.59 22.07 -16.91
CA ARG A 207 -2.16 21.78 -18.28
C ARG A 207 -3.29 21.14 -19.09
N HIS A 208 -3.98 20.16 -18.53
CA HIS A 208 -5.10 19.46 -19.18
C HIS A 208 -6.28 20.38 -19.43
N LEU A 209 -6.63 21.25 -18.48
CA LEU A 209 -7.69 22.24 -18.66
C LEU A 209 -7.40 23.17 -19.85
N LYS A 210 -6.17 23.70 -19.93
CA LYS A 210 -5.73 24.58 -21.02
C LYS A 210 -5.67 23.85 -22.37
N ALA A 211 -5.06 22.66 -22.40
CA ALA A 211 -4.93 21.86 -23.61
C ALA A 211 -6.29 21.40 -24.17
N ALA A 212 -7.26 21.10 -23.31
CA ALA A 212 -8.61 20.80 -23.74
C ALA A 212 -9.23 22.01 -24.44
N GLU A 213 -9.19 23.20 -23.83
CA GLU A 213 -9.74 24.41 -24.44
C GLU A 213 -9.10 24.75 -25.79
N GLU A 214 -7.76 24.64 -25.88
CA GLU A 214 -7.02 24.84 -27.14
C GLU A 214 -7.47 23.87 -28.24
N LYS A 215 -7.74 22.61 -27.88
CA LYS A 215 -8.20 21.57 -28.80
C LYS A 215 -9.64 21.82 -29.27
N LYS A 216 -10.52 22.24 -28.37
CA LYS A 216 -11.93 22.53 -28.66
C LYS A 216 -12.50 23.52 -27.64
N PRO A 217 -13.00 24.69 -28.09
CA PRO A 217 -13.66 25.65 -27.20
C PRO A 217 -14.78 25.01 -26.37
N GLY A 218 -14.77 25.28 -25.07
CA GLY A 218 -15.67 24.75 -24.05
C GLY A 218 -15.28 23.37 -23.49
N SER A 219 -14.31 22.65 -24.07
CA SER A 219 -14.04 21.27 -23.65
C SER A 219 -13.25 21.14 -22.35
N TRP A 220 -12.72 22.24 -21.80
CA TRP A 220 -12.20 22.27 -20.41
C TRP A 220 -13.25 21.86 -19.38
N GLN A 221 -14.54 22.04 -19.67
CA GLN A 221 -15.64 21.70 -18.76
C GLN A 221 -15.70 20.19 -18.49
N ASP A 222 -15.34 19.36 -19.48
CA ASP A 222 -15.32 17.90 -19.32
C ASP A 222 -14.17 17.49 -18.38
N VAL A 223 -13.00 18.11 -18.53
CA VAL A 223 -11.86 17.93 -17.62
C VAL A 223 -12.23 18.38 -16.20
N TRP A 224 -12.84 19.55 -16.06
CA TRP A 224 -13.27 20.09 -14.77
C TRP A 224 -14.28 19.19 -14.06
N LYS A 225 -15.32 18.76 -14.76
CA LYS A 225 -16.33 17.83 -14.20
C LYS A 225 -15.72 16.48 -13.85
N GLY A 226 -14.74 16.03 -14.64
CA GLY A 226 -13.98 14.80 -14.40
C GLY A 226 -13.30 14.75 -13.03
N LEU A 227 -12.83 15.89 -12.51
CA LEU A 227 -12.20 15.98 -11.18
C LEU A 227 -13.11 15.53 -10.03
N PHE A 228 -14.43 15.63 -10.22
CA PHE A 228 -15.43 15.33 -9.20
C PHE A 228 -16.30 14.12 -9.58
N ALA A 229 -15.99 13.46 -10.70
CA ALA A 229 -16.75 12.33 -11.18
C ALA A 229 -16.59 11.13 -10.24
N GLY A 230 -17.71 10.54 -9.82
CA GLY A 230 -17.71 9.37 -8.94
C GLY A 230 -17.54 9.68 -7.44
N ASP A 231 -17.44 10.95 -7.04
CA ASP A 231 -17.40 11.32 -5.62
C ASP A 231 -18.78 11.07 -4.96
N GLU A 232 -18.78 10.40 -3.80
CA GLU A 232 -20.02 10.09 -3.07
C GLU A 232 -20.56 11.33 -2.32
N ASN A 233 -19.69 12.28 -1.97
CA ASN A 233 -20.04 13.49 -1.22
C ASN A 233 -20.78 14.51 -2.12
N PRO A 234 -22.06 14.83 -1.83
CA PRO A 234 -22.82 15.80 -2.60
C PRO A 234 -22.19 17.20 -2.68
N GLU A 235 -21.52 17.65 -1.62
CA GLU A 235 -20.87 18.97 -1.59
C GLU A 235 -19.68 19.04 -2.54
N THR A 236 -18.92 17.94 -2.62
CA THR A 236 -17.77 17.84 -3.55
C THR A 236 -18.25 17.72 -4.98
N ARG A 237 -19.31 16.94 -5.25
CA ARG A 237 -19.94 16.87 -6.58
C ARG A 237 -20.46 18.22 -7.07
N ALA A 238 -20.99 19.06 -6.18
CA ALA A 238 -21.47 20.39 -6.54
C ALA A 238 -20.37 21.33 -7.07
N LEU A 239 -19.08 21.04 -6.78
CA LEU A 239 -17.96 21.80 -7.32
C LEU A 239 -17.82 21.64 -8.84
N ALA A 240 -18.39 20.59 -9.44
CA ALA A 240 -18.44 20.40 -10.89
C ALA A 240 -19.08 21.57 -11.64
N ASP A 241 -19.95 22.34 -10.98
CA ASP A 241 -20.62 23.52 -11.56
C ASP A 241 -20.06 24.86 -11.03
N SER A 242 -18.98 24.84 -10.24
CA SER A 242 -18.46 26.02 -9.53
C SER A 242 -17.66 26.98 -10.42
N ALA A 243 -16.90 26.47 -11.40
CA ALA A 243 -16.17 27.29 -12.35
C ALA A 243 -17.06 27.69 -13.54
N LYS A 244 -17.08 28.99 -13.88
CA LYS A 244 -17.87 29.56 -15.00
C LYS A 244 -17.02 29.87 -16.23
N SER A 245 -15.70 29.84 -16.11
CA SER A 245 -14.74 30.02 -17.20
C SER A 245 -13.50 29.17 -16.97
N LEU A 246 -12.71 28.96 -18.02
CA LEU A 246 -11.39 28.32 -17.92
C LEU A 246 -10.49 29.08 -16.93
N ASP A 247 -10.45 30.41 -17.01
CA ASP A 247 -9.61 31.23 -16.11
C ASP A 247 -9.99 31.01 -14.65
N GLN A 248 -11.29 30.96 -14.34
CA GLN A 248 -11.75 30.68 -12.98
C GLN A 248 -11.36 29.26 -12.54
N ALA A 249 -11.53 28.25 -13.40
CA ALA A 249 -11.12 26.87 -13.11
C ALA A 249 -9.62 26.78 -12.82
N VAL A 250 -8.78 27.42 -13.66
CA VAL A 250 -7.33 27.47 -13.48
C VAL A 250 -6.96 28.17 -12.18
N GLN A 251 -7.55 29.35 -11.90
CA GLN A 251 -7.30 30.07 -10.65
C GLN A 251 -7.67 29.26 -9.41
N MET A 252 -8.78 28.51 -9.45
CA MET A 252 -9.18 27.63 -8.35
C MET A 252 -8.15 26.52 -8.10
N VAL A 253 -7.60 25.90 -9.15
CA VAL A 253 -6.56 24.87 -8.99
C VAL A 253 -5.22 25.49 -8.59
N GLU A 254 -4.83 26.62 -9.16
CA GLU A 254 -3.61 27.35 -8.80
C GLU A 254 -3.64 27.80 -7.33
N GLY A 255 -4.80 28.20 -6.82
CA GLY A 255 -5.00 28.55 -5.41
C GLY A 255 -4.76 27.39 -4.44
N LEU A 256 -4.72 26.13 -4.90
CA LEU A 256 -4.36 24.97 -4.07
C LEU A 256 -2.85 24.82 -3.91
N ILE A 257 -2.04 25.33 -4.83
CA ILE A 257 -0.57 25.19 -4.79
C ILE A 257 0.02 25.69 -3.45
N PRO A 258 -0.25 26.92 -2.99
CA PRO A 258 0.26 27.39 -1.70
C PRO A 258 -0.36 26.67 -0.50
N LEU A 259 -1.60 26.21 -0.61
CA LEU A 259 -2.26 25.40 0.42
C LEU A 259 -1.51 24.09 0.63
N TYR A 260 -1.17 23.40 -0.46
CA TYR A 260 -0.38 22.17 -0.43
C TYR A 260 1.03 22.38 0.15
N ASP A 261 1.69 23.48 -0.20
CA ASP A 261 3.00 23.82 0.36
C ASP A 261 2.94 24.04 1.88
N GLU A 262 1.92 24.76 2.35
CA GLU A 262 1.69 25.00 3.78
C GLU A 262 1.32 23.70 4.50
N LEU A 263 0.44 22.89 3.92
CA LEU A 263 0.04 21.59 4.45
C LEU A 263 1.21 20.60 4.53
N ALA A 264 2.09 20.57 3.53
CA ALA A 264 3.28 19.73 3.52
C ALA A 264 4.26 20.13 4.64
N LYS A 265 4.44 21.44 4.89
CA LYS A 265 5.24 21.95 6.03
C LYS A 265 4.59 21.60 7.36
N LEU A 266 3.28 21.76 7.45
CA LEU A 266 2.52 21.45 8.64
C LEU A 266 2.61 19.95 8.97
N ALA A 267 2.45 19.08 7.98
CA ALA A 267 2.57 17.62 8.09
C ALA A 267 3.99 17.13 8.45
N ALA A 268 5.00 17.99 8.40
CA ALA A 268 6.36 17.68 8.85
C ALA A 268 6.60 18.04 10.33
N LEU A 269 5.67 18.73 10.99
CA LEU A 269 5.78 19.11 12.39
C LEU A 269 5.58 17.90 13.33
N PRO A 270 6.09 17.97 14.57
CA PRO A 270 5.72 17.03 15.62
C PRO A 270 4.19 16.96 15.82
N PRO A 271 3.62 15.80 16.19
CA PRO A 271 2.16 15.60 16.27
C PRO A 271 1.41 16.66 17.09
N LYS A 272 1.93 17.03 18.27
CA LYS A 272 1.32 18.04 19.14
C LYS A 272 1.25 19.42 18.47
N GLU A 273 2.26 19.79 17.68
CA GLU A 273 2.30 21.06 16.96
C GLU A 273 1.39 21.04 15.72
N PHE A 274 1.33 19.89 15.02
CA PHE A 274 0.37 19.67 13.95
C PHE A 274 -1.06 19.86 14.46
N ASP A 275 -1.44 19.12 15.52
CA ASP A 275 -2.80 19.14 16.07
C ASP A 275 -3.22 20.54 16.56
N ALA A 276 -2.28 21.32 17.10
CA ALA A 276 -2.54 22.69 17.54
C ALA A 276 -2.80 23.67 16.39
N ARG A 277 -2.12 23.50 15.25
CA ARG A 277 -2.13 24.44 14.13
C ARG A 277 -3.11 24.05 13.01
N TYR A 278 -3.40 22.76 12.88
CA TYR A 278 -4.22 22.22 11.79
C TYR A 278 -5.66 22.76 11.75
N PRO A 279 -6.39 22.94 12.86
CA PRO A 279 -7.76 23.46 12.82
C PRO A 279 -7.85 24.88 12.22
N GLU A 280 -6.90 25.76 12.56
CA GLU A 280 -6.84 27.11 12.00
C GLU A 280 -6.48 27.08 10.51
N PHE A 281 -5.53 26.23 10.12
CA PHE A 281 -5.19 26.01 8.72
C PHE A 281 -6.41 25.57 7.89
N VAL A 282 -7.14 24.55 8.35
CA VAL A 282 -8.36 24.04 7.67
C VAL A 282 -9.41 25.13 7.53
N ARG A 283 -9.64 25.92 8.60
CA ARG A 283 -10.60 27.04 8.58
C ARG A 283 -10.23 28.06 7.49
N LYS A 284 -8.97 28.47 7.43
CA LYS A 284 -8.47 29.45 6.45
C LYS A 284 -8.52 28.88 5.02
N ALA A 285 -8.02 27.67 4.82
CA ALA A 285 -8.01 26.99 3.53
C ALA A 285 -9.42 26.87 2.93
N ASN A 286 -10.41 26.47 3.74
CA ASN A 286 -11.80 26.35 3.30
C ASN A 286 -12.48 27.69 2.99
N ALA A 287 -12.01 28.79 3.57
CA ALA A 287 -12.49 30.13 3.27
C ALA A 287 -11.86 30.69 1.98
N ASP A 288 -10.57 30.41 1.77
CA ASP A 288 -9.80 30.94 0.65
C ASP A 288 -10.06 30.18 -0.66
N ASN A 289 -10.32 28.87 -0.61
CA ASN A 289 -10.53 28.05 -1.80
C ASN A 289 -11.61 26.97 -1.59
N PRO A 290 -12.71 26.99 -2.37
CA PRO A 290 -13.78 25.99 -2.22
C PRO A 290 -13.32 24.56 -2.55
N LEU A 291 -12.25 24.38 -3.34
CA LEU A 291 -11.67 23.04 -3.61
C LEU A 291 -11.00 22.43 -2.38
N ALA A 292 -10.61 23.23 -1.38
CA ALA A 292 -10.02 22.73 -0.14
C ALA A 292 -10.97 21.76 0.59
N LYS A 293 -12.29 21.99 0.48
CA LYS A 293 -13.33 21.14 1.09
C LYS A 293 -13.39 19.73 0.49
N ALA A 294 -12.94 19.56 -0.76
CA ALA A 294 -12.86 18.26 -1.41
C ALA A 294 -11.58 17.52 -1.01
N ILE A 295 -10.47 18.24 -0.85
CA ILE A 295 -9.13 17.66 -0.70
C ILE A 295 -8.78 17.36 0.76
N LEU A 296 -9.01 18.31 1.66
CA LEU A 296 -8.57 18.18 3.06
C LEU A 296 -9.14 16.93 3.76
N PRO A 297 -10.42 16.54 3.59
CA PRO A 297 -10.93 15.30 4.17
C PRO A 297 -10.20 14.04 3.68
N ALA A 298 -9.76 14.03 2.41
CA ALA A 298 -8.97 12.93 1.87
C ALA A 298 -7.58 12.87 2.52
N VAL A 299 -6.92 14.03 2.67
CA VAL A 299 -5.63 14.15 3.38
C VAL A 299 -5.76 13.69 4.83
N ASP A 300 -6.82 14.09 5.53
CA ASP A 300 -7.10 13.65 6.90
C ASP A 300 -7.25 12.14 7.01
N LYS A 301 -8.00 11.55 6.08
CA LYS A 301 -8.22 10.10 6.02
C LYS A 301 -6.90 9.35 5.79
N VAL A 302 -6.05 9.86 4.89
CA VAL A 302 -4.73 9.27 4.60
C VAL A 302 -3.79 9.42 5.79
N GLY A 303 -3.70 10.62 6.40
CA GLY A 303 -2.88 10.85 7.58
C GLY A 303 -3.32 9.99 8.78
N ALA A 304 -4.62 9.84 9.00
CA ALA A 304 -5.14 8.94 10.03
C ALA A 304 -4.82 7.47 9.71
N ALA A 305 -4.88 7.05 8.44
CA ALA A 305 -4.49 5.70 8.03
C ALA A 305 -2.99 5.44 8.22
N GLN A 306 -2.15 6.42 7.88
CA GLN A 306 -0.71 6.35 8.09
C GLN A 306 -0.36 6.17 9.57
N ARG A 307 -0.93 6.98 10.47
CA ARG A 307 -0.70 6.85 11.91
C ARG A 307 -1.11 5.47 12.43
N ARG A 308 -2.23 4.91 11.94
CA ARG A 308 -2.65 3.55 12.30
C ARG A 308 -1.68 2.48 11.79
N ALA A 309 -1.17 2.61 10.56
CA ALA A 309 -0.18 1.69 10.01
C ALA A 309 1.12 1.74 10.82
N GLU A 310 1.62 2.94 11.13
CA GLU A 310 2.80 3.17 11.97
C GLU A 310 2.65 2.52 13.36
N ALA A 311 1.53 2.79 14.05
CA ALA A 311 1.25 2.16 15.35
C ALA A 311 1.25 0.64 15.24
N ARG A 312 0.55 0.08 14.25
CA ARG A 312 0.42 -1.38 14.08
C ARG A 312 1.74 -2.05 13.74
N LEU A 313 2.58 -1.46 12.88
CA LEU A 313 3.91 -2.01 12.61
C LEU A 313 4.82 -1.94 13.84
N ALA A 314 4.79 -0.84 14.58
CA ALA A 314 5.56 -0.71 15.82
C ALA A 314 5.09 -1.74 16.88
N MET A 315 3.78 -1.95 17.01
CA MET A 315 3.20 -3.02 17.83
C MET A 315 3.63 -4.40 17.35
N PHE A 316 3.68 -4.64 16.05
CA PHE A 316 4.11 -5.92 15.49
C PHE A 316 5.59 -6.20 15.80
N LYS A 317 6.46 -5.18 15.69
CA LYS A 317 7.87 -5.27 16.13
C LYS A 317 7.97 -5.57 17.63
N ALA A 318 7.20 -4.88 18.46
CA ALA A 318 7.14 -5.13 19.90
C ALA A 318 6.65 -6.55 20.22
N ALA A 319 5.63 -7.04 19.51
CA ALA A 319 5.10 -8.39 19.65
C ALA A 319 6.15 -9.45 19.31
N VAL A 320 6.91 -9.26 18.23
CA VAL A 320 8.04 -10.13 17.87
C VAL A 320 9.11 -10.13 18.97
N ALA A 321 9.43 -8.96 19.54
CA ALA A 321 10.39 -8.87 20.64
C ALA A 321 9.89 -9.63 21.90
N VAL A 322 8.62 -9.47 22.25
CA VAL A 322 7.97 -10.17 23.38
C VAL A 322 7.98 -11.69 23.19
N VAL A 323 7.62 -12.19 22.00
CA VAL A 323 7.63 -13.64 21.73
C VAL A 323 9.04 -14.22 21.86
N ARG A 324 10.06 -13.48 21.42
CA ARG A 324 11.46 -13.96 21.45
C ARG A 324 12.06 -13.92 22.85
N GLY A 325 11.81 -12.85 23.61
CA GLY A 325 12.52 -12.55 24.87
C GLY A 325 11.66 -12.40 26.11
N GLY A 326 10.35 -12.67 26.03
CA GLY A 326 9.40 -12.60 27.13
C GLY A 326 8.70 -11.22 27.28
N PRO A 327 7.67 -11.14 28.15
CA PRO A 327 6.79 -9.96 28.29
C PRO A 327 7.52 -8.64 28.55
N ASP A 328 8.62 -8.66 29.31
CA ASP A 328 9.37 -7.45 29.66
C ASP A 328 9.98 -6.74 28.43
N LYS A 329 10.14 -7.45 27.31
CA LYS A 329 10.65 -6.86 26.05
C LYS A 329 9.74 -5.80 25.46
N VAL A 330 8.46 -5.73 25.86
CA VAL A 330 7.58 -4.63 25.45
C VAL A 330 8.15 -3.26 25.84
N LYS A 331 8.91 -3.19 26.95
CA LYS A 331 9.53 -1.95 27.46
C LYS A 331 10.61 -1.39 26.54
N GLU A 332 11.16 -2.21 25.65
CA GLU A 332 12.21 -1.81 24.70
C GLU A 332 11.65 -1.11 23.46
N THR A 333 10.33 -1.22 23.21
CA THR A 333 9.68 -0.57 22.07
C THR A 333 8.78 0.56 22.55
N LYS A 334 9.15 1.79 22.23
CA LYS A 334 8.32 2.97 22.50
C LYS A 334 7.07 2.95 21.62
N ASP A 335 5.91 3.28 22.20
CA ASP A 335 4.70 3.59 21.44
C ASP A 335 4.91 4.93 20.69
N PRO A 336 4.83 4.97 19.35
CA PRO A 336 5.01 6.22 18.59
C PRO A 336 4.05 7.34 19.02
N PHE A 337 2.92 6.99 19.62
CA PHE A 337 1.87 7.94 20.03
C PHE A 337 1.76 8.13 21.55
N GLY A 338 2.68 7.55 22.32
CA GLY A 338 2.74 7.64 23.78
C GLY A 338 4.08 8.13 24.31
N ASP A 339 4.13 8.47 25.61
CA ASP A 339 5.37 8.86 26.29
C ASP A 339 6.22 7.64 26.71
N GLY A 340 5.65 6.44 26.65
CA GLY A 340 6.27 5.19 27.11
C GLY A 340 6.05 4.01 26.15
N PRO A 341 6.26 2.76 26.59
CA PRO A 341 5.99 1.58 25.79
C PRO A 341 4.49 1.34 25.60
N PHE A 342 4.14 0.39 24.73
CA PHE A 342 2.78 -0.10 24.61
C PHE A 342 2.28 -0.69 25.94
N GLU A 343 0.98 -0.51 26.21
CA GLU A 343 0.32 -1.24 27.30
C GLU A 343 0.27 -2.73 26.94
N TYR A 344 0.72 -3.59 27.86
CA TYR A 344 0.75 -5.04 27.69
C TYR A 344 -0.27 -5.71 28.61
N ARG A 345 -1.07 -6.62 28.05
CA ARG A 345 -2.02 -7.45 28.79
C ARG A 345 -1.85 -8.92 28.39
N ALA A 346 -1.46 -9.78 29.32
CA ALA A 346 -1.43 -11.22 29.08
C ALA A 346 -2.84 -11.78 28.85
N LEU A 347 -2.96 -12.77 27.97
CA LEU A 347 -4.17 -13.54 27.68
C LEU A 347 -3.85 -15.05 27.81
N GLY A 348 -4.85 -15.92 27.84
CA GLY A 348 -4.64 -17.36 28.00
C GLY A 348 -3.68 -17.98 26.98
N ASN A 349 -3.83 -17.62 25.70
CA ASN A 349 -3.01 -18.13 24.59
C ASN A 349 -2.20 -17.05 23.86
N GLY A 350 -1.80 -15.99 24.58
CA GLY A 350 -0.99 -14.91 24.00
C GLY A 350 -1.07 -13.62 24.82
N PHE A 351 -1.20 -12.48 24.14
CA PHE A 351 -1.24 -11.18 24.79
C PHE A 351 -1.87 -10.12 23.87
N GLU A 352 -2.25 -9.00 24.46
CA GLU A 352 -2.68 -7.81 23.73
C GLU A 352 -1.71 -6.67 23.99
N LEU A 353 -1.39 -5.94 22.92
CA LEU A 353 -0.72 -4.64 22.98
C LEU A 353 -1.75 -3.55 22.70
N LYS A 354 -1.68 -2.45 23.45
CA LYS A 354 -2.53 -1.28 23.27
C LYS A 354 -1.67 -0.01 23.13
N SER A 355 -1.99 0.79 22.11
CA SER A 355 -1.36 2.09 21.83
C SER A 355 -2.20 3.22 22.42
N LYS A 356 -1.55 4.35 22.71
CA LYS A 356 -2.18 5.62 23.04
C LYS A 356 -2.87 6.27 21.83
N LEU A 357 -2.60 5.80 20.61
CA LEU A 357 -3.33 6.23 19.42
C LEU A 357 -4.79 5.80 19.50
N MET A 358 -5.70 6.76 19.39
CA MET A 358 -7.14 6.52 19.35
C MET A 358 -7.64 6.46 17.90
N PHE A 359 -8.57 5.53 17.63
CA PHE A 359 -9.30 5.41 16.37
C PHE A 359 -10.74 5.01 16.66
N ARG A 360 -11.70 5.82 16.20
CA ARG A 360 -13.14 5.63 16.49
C ARG A 360 -13.41 5.46 17.99
N ASP A 361 -12.83 6.37 18.77
CA ASP A 361 -12.93 6.41 20.23
C ASP A 361 -12.44 5.15 20.97
N GLN A 362 -11.68 4.31 20.28
CA GLN A 362 -11.04 3.13 20.85
C GLN A 362 -9.53 3.21 20.63
N PRO A 363 -8.71 2.77 21.60
CA PRO A 363 -7.28 2.68 21.39
C PRO A 363 -6.98 1.64 20.31
N VAL A 364 -5.98 1.89 19.48
CA VAL A 364 -5.49 0.90 18.51
C VAL A 364 -4.85 -0.25 19.28
N THR A 365 -5.24 -1.47 18.94
CA THR A 365 -4.75 -2.70 19.57
C THR A 365 -4.16 -3.68 18.56
N LEU A 366 -3.30 -4.56 19.07
CA LEU A 366 -2.83 -5.76 18.40
C LEU A 366 -2.97 -6.94 19.35
N THR A 367 -3.84 -7.90 19.01
CA THR A 367 -3.98 -9.16 19.74
C THR A 367 -3.06 -10.20 19.12
N VAL A 368 -2.23 -10.81 19.96
CA VAL A 368 -1.25 -11.84 19.61
C VAL A 368 -1.70 -13.16 20.20
N GLY A 369 -1.65 -14.23 19.39
CA GLY A 369 -2.18 -15.54 19.76
C GLY A 369 -3.63 -15.74 19.33
N LYS A 370 -4.06 -17.01 19.25
CA LYS A 370 -5.47 -17.34 18.97
C LYS A 370 -6.30 -16.95 20.20
N GLY A 371 -7.32 -16.11 20.01
CA GLY A 371 -8.28 -15.78 21.07
C GLY A 371 -8.91 -17.04 21.66
N GLU A 372 -9.26 -17.01 22.94
CA GLU A 372 -10.11 -18.04 23.53
C GLU A 372 -11.42 -18.06 22.73
N LYS A 373 -11.74 -19.22 22.13
CA LYS A 373 -13.01 -19.44 21.45
C LYS A 373 -14.13 -19.60 22.47
#